data_AF-A0A5C5WCR3-F1
#
_entry.id   AF-A0A5C5WCR3-F1
#
_cell.length_a   1.000
_cell.length_b   1.000
_cell.length_c   1.000
_cell.angle_alpha   90.00
_cell.angle_beta   90.00
_cell.angle_gamma   90.00
#
_symmetry.space_group_name_H-M   'P 1'
#
loop_
_entity.id
_entity.type
_entity.pdbx_description
1 polymer ?
#
loop_
_entity_poly.entity_id
_entity_poly.type
_entity_poly.pdbx_seq_one_letter_code
_entity_poly.pdbx_strand_id
1 'polypeptide(L)'
;MPPLPRSTRQHGIRRSLGLLVLACALTAGCGGSGEPSPQMADLAKQANQQAAAQAEAAARRAEAAAREAQEQKRRAAEKLATESPSAVTIDDMSRGDKIQGSGVLKTPIKAGIRAEQKLNLIQVEQALQLFWGFEGRYPNSHEEFMEKVVEFNELQLEPLEEPYEYWYNAESHELWKRVKPAVAEAAAAEAAEEQPSETNN
;
A
#
# COMPACT_ATOMS: atom_id res chain seq x y z
N MET A 1 -25.26 -31.01 -28.87
CA MET A 1 -25.09 -29.82 -28.00
C MET A 1 -25.50 -30.17 -26.58
N PRO A 2 -24.55 -30.41 -25.66
CA PRO A 2 -24.88 -30.53 -24.24
C PRO A 2 -24.91 -29.13 -23.58
N PRO A 3 -25.84 -28.87 -22.64
CA PRO A 3 -25.91 -27.60 -21.93
C PRO A 3 -24.81 -27.50 -20.86
N LEU A 4 -24.22 -26.30 -20.73
CA LEU A 4 -23.21 -25.99 -19.71
C LEU A 4 -23.86 -25.82 -18.32
N PRO A 5 -23.22 -26.30 -17.25
CA PRO A 5 -23.69 -26.08 -15.88
C PRO A 5 -23.49 -24.63 -15.44
N ARG A 6 -24.56 -24.00 -14.95
CA ARG A 6 -24.52 -22.70 -14.27
C ARG A 6 -23.86 -22.88 -12.89
N SER A 7 -22.66 -22.34 -12.72
CA SER A 7 -21.99 -22.29 -11.41
C SER A 7 -22.49 -21.10 -10.61
N THR A 8 -23.07 -21.44 -9.46
CA THR A 8 -23.76 -20.60 -8.49
C THR A 8 -22.80 -19.73 -7.69
N ARG A 9 -23.17 -18.46 -7.50
CA ARG A 9 -22.68 -17.55 -6.45
C ARG A 9 -22.62 -18.24 -5.08
N GLN A 10 -21.48 -18.15 -4.39
CA GLN A 10 -21.38 -18.19 -2.92
C GLN A 10 -20.19 -17.31 -2.50
N HIS A 11 -20.47 -16.11 -1.97
CA HIS A 11 -20.55 -15.79 -0.53
C HIS A 11 -19.23 -15.24 0.00
N GLY A 12 -19.23 -13.92 0.18
CA GLY A 12 -18.17 -13.15 0.81
C GLY A 12 -17.91 -13.63 2.23
N ILE A 13 -16.66 -14.01 2.48
CA ILE A 13 -16.16 -14.30 3.80
C ILE A 13 -15.94 -12.95 4.50
N ARG A 14 -16.99 -12.49 5.18
CA ARG A 14 -16.88 -11.50 6.25
C ARG A 14 -15.96 -12.07 7.31
N ARG A 15 -14.72 -11.57 7.38
CA ARG A 15 -13.83 -11.87 8.50
C ARG A 15 -14.44 -11.26 9.76
N SER A 16 -15.14 -12.11 10.49
CA SER A 16 -15.72 -11.83 11.79
C SER A 16 -14.60 -11.46 12.75
N LEU A 17 -14.61 -10.22 13.22
CA LEU A 17 -13.84 -9.77 14.37
C LEU A 17 -14.30 -10.62 15.56
N GLY A 18 -13.49 -11.60 15.94
CA GLY A 18 -13.72 -12.43 17.12
C GLY A 18 -13.49 -11.58 18.36
N LEU A 19 -14.55 -10.94 18.85
CA LEU A 19 -14.63 -10.35 20.16
C LEU A 19 -14.58 -11.51 21.18
N LEU A 20 -13.39 -11.84 21.67
CA LEU A 20 -13.23 -12.82 22.74
C LEU A 20 -13.68 -12.17 24.06
N VAL A 21 -14.99 -12.20 24.31
CA VAL A 21 -15.57 -11.85 25.60
C VAL A 21 -15.19 -12.95 26.57
N LEU A 22 -14.11 -12.72 27.32
CA LEU A 22 -13.73 -13.56 28.44
C LEU A 22 -14.72 -13.28 29.58
N ALA A 23 -15.76 -14.11 29.65
CA ALA A 23 -16.72 -14.12 30.75
C ALA A 23 -16.01 -14.54 32.05
N CYS A 24 -15.69 -13.57 32.91
CA CYS A 24 -15.36 -13.81 34.31
C CYS A 24 -16.62 -14.34 35.01
N ALA A 25 -16.66 -15.66 35.18
CA ALA A 25 -17.61 -16.31 36.08
C ALA A 25 -17.32 -15.83 37.52
N LEU A 26 -18.19 -14.95 38.01
CA LEU A 26 -18.27 -14.55 39.41
C LEU A 26 -18.74 -15.74 40.24
N THR A 27 -17.80 -16.52 40.77
CA THR A 27 -18.09 -17.42 41.88
C THR A 27 -18.32 -16.57 43.12
N ALA A 28 -19.58 -16.45 43.53
CA ALA A 28 -19.96 -15.99 44.85
C ALA A 28 -19.39 -16.96 45.90
N GLY A 29 -18.52 -16.48 46.77
CA GLY A 29 -17.87 -17.30 47.79
C GLY A 29 -17.17 -16.50 48.88
N CYS A 30 -17.67 -16.66 50.10
CA CYS A 30 -17.09 -16.34 51.41
C CYS A 30 -17.01 -14.85 51.83
N GLY A 31 -18.04 -14.43 52.58
CA GLY A 31 -17.95 -13.31 53.51
C GLY A 31 -17.05 -13.69 54.69
N GLY A 32 -15.80 -13.22 54.64
CA GLY A 32 -14.90 -13.14 55.78
C GLY A 32 -14.66 -11.68 56.09
N SER A 33 -15.25 -11.17 57.17
CA SER A 33 -15.00 -9.83 57.73
C SER A 33 -13.64 -9.80 58.42
N GLY A 34 -12.58 -10.16 57.69
CA GLY A 34 -11.20 -9.95 58.12
C GLY A 34 -10.80 -8.56 57.68
N GLU A 35 -10.56 -7.66 58.63
CA GLU A 35 -9.87 -6.41 58.32
C GLU A 35 -8.60 -6.75 57.53
N PRO A 36 -8.38 -6.13 56.36
CA PRO A 36 -7.22 -6.43 55.55
C PRO A 36 -5.99 -6.16 56.41
N SER A 37 -5.23 -7.22 56.71
CA SER A 37 -3.97 -7.10 57.42
C SER A 37 -3.13 -6.01 56.75
N PRO A 38 -2.43 -5.15 57.50
CA PRO A 38 -1.71 -4.00 56.96
C PRO A 38 -0.80 -4.35 55.76
N GLN A 39 -0.26 -5.57 55.74
CA GLN A 39 0.55 -6.12 54.64
C GLN A 39 -0.17 -6.21 53.28
N MET A 40 -1.49 -6.45 53.25
CA MET A 40 -2.27 -6.54 51.99
C MET A 40 -2.62 -5.16 51.44
N ALA A 41 -2.82 -4.16 52.31
CA ALA A 41 -3.07 -2.78 51.90
C ALA A 41 -1.83 -2.18 51.20
N ASP A 42 -0.64 -2.49 51.71
CA ASP A 42 0.63 -2.05 51.11
C ASP A 42 0.86 -2.69 49.74
N LEU A 43 0.54 -3.98 49.59
CA LEU A 43 0.65 -4.68 48.31
C LEU A 43 -0.29 -4.09 47.23
N ALA A 44 -1.54 -3.76 47.61
CA ALA A 44 -2.50 -3.14 46.70
C ALA A 44 -2.04 -1.76 46.22
N LYS A 45 -1.45 -0.96 47.13
CA LYS A 45 -0.87 0.35 46.80
C LYS A 45 0.30 0.20 45.83
N GLN A 46 1.19 -0.76 46.07
CA GLN A 46 2.33 -1.04 45.19
C GLN A 46 1.88 -1.49 43.80
N ALA A 47 0.87 -2.37 43.72
CA ALA A 47 0.31 -2.82 42.44
C ALA A 47 -0.28 -1.64 41.63
N ASN A 48 -0.98 -0.73 42.29
CA ASN A 48 -1.54 0.46 41.63
C ASN A 48 -0.44 1.42 41.12
N GLN A 49 0.62 1.62 41.91
CA GLN A 49 1.77 2.43 41.47
C GLN A 49 2.51 1.79 40.29
N GLN A 50 2.67 0.47 40.29
CA GLN A 50 3.27 -0.25 39.18
C GLN A 50 2.41 -0.16 37.92
N ALA A 51 1.08 -0.28 38.05
CA ALA A 51 0.16 -0.13 36.93
C ALA A 51 0.22 1.28 36.33
N ALA A 52 0.27 2.32 37.16
CA ALA A 52 0.42 3.71 36.71
C ALA A 52 1.76 3.92 35.96
N ALA A 53 2.87 3.44 36.52
CA ALA A 53 4.18 3.53 35.87
C ALA A 53 4.23 2.77 34.53
N GLN A 54 3.59 1.60 34.45
CA GLN A 54 3.48 0.84 33.20
C GLN A 54 2.60 1.56 32.17
N ALA A 55 1.50 2.19 32.59
CA ALA A 55 0.64 2.98 31.71
C ALA A 55 1.38 4.19 31.14
N GLU A 56 2.12 4.94 31.96
CA GLU A 56 2.95 6.06 31.50
C GLU A 56 4.05 5.60 30.53
N ALA A 57 4.73 4.49 30.83
CA ALA A 57 5.75 3.93 29.95
C ALA A 57 5.14 3.45 28.62
N ALA A 58 3.95 2.88 28.63
CA ALA A 58 3.22 2.49 27.42
C ALA A 58 2.82 3.70 26.58
N ALA A 59 2.33 4.78 27.20
CA ALA A 59 1.98 6.02 26.52
C ALA A 59 3.22 6.64 25.83
N ARG A 60 4.35 6.75 26.54
CA ARG A 60 5.61 7.28 25.97
C ARG A 60 6.12 6.44 24.80
N ARG A 61 6.00 5.11 24.86
CA ARG A 61 6.37 4.22 23.75
C ARG A 61 5.44 4.38 22.55
N ALA A 62 4.14 4.54 22.78
CA ALA A 62 3.17 4.78 21.71
C ALA A 62 3.43 6.12 21.01
N GLU A 63 3.71 7.18 21.76
CA GLU A 63 4.08 8.49 21.20
C GLU A 63 5.40 8.42 20.41
N ALA A 64 6.42 7.75 20.93
CA ALA A 64 7.69 7.56 20.22
C ALA A 64 7.50 6.79 18.90
N ALA A 65 6.76 5.67 18.93
CA ALA A 65 6.45 4.89 17.74
C ALA A 65 5.63 5.69 16.71
N ALA A 66 4.71 6.54 17.15
CA ALA A 66 3.95 7.41 16.26
C ALA A 66 4.85 8.45 15.57
N ARG A 67 5.78 9.07 16.31
CA ARG A 67 6.77 10.01 15.75
C ARG A 67 7.70 9.33 14.76
N GLU A 68 8.20 8.13 15.07
CA GLU A 68 9.03 7.35 14.16
C GLU A 68 8.28 6.98 12.89
N ALA A 69 7.02 6.54 13.00
CA ALA A 69 6.18 6.22 11.85
C ALA A 69 5.92 7.45 10.97
N GLN A 70 5.69 8.63 11.57
CA GLN A 70 5.54 9.89 10.83
C GLN A 70 6.84 10.30 10.13
N GLU A 71 7.98 10.20 10.80
CA GLU A 71 9.28 10.50 10.19
C GLU A 71 9.59 9.54 9.03
N GLN A 72 9.29 8.25 9.17
CA GLN A 72 9.45 7.28 8.10
C GLN A 72 8.59 7.63 6.88
N LYS A 73 7.32 8.02 7.10
CA LYS A 73 6.44 8.50 6.03
C LYS A 73 7.01 9.74 5.35
N ARG A 74 7.47 10.73 6.12
CA ARG A 74 8.08 11.95 5.57
C ARG A 74 9.31 11.66 4.73
N ARG A 75 10.21 10.78 5.21
CA ARG A 75 11.41 10.37 4.45
C ARG A 75 11.04 9.59 3.18
N ALA A 76 9.98 8.79 3.21
CA ALA A 76 9.50 8.08 2.02
C ALA A 76 8.89 9.07 1.00
N ALA A 77 8.09 10.03 1.48
CA ALA A 77 7.52 11.11 0.69
C ALA A 77 8.58 12.00 0.04
N GLU A 78 9.63 12.38 0.78
CA GLU A 78 10.76 13.16 0.27
C GLU A 78 11.48 12.40 -0.87
N LYS A 79 11.75 11.10 -0.68
CA LYS A 79 12.37 10.27 -1.72
C LYS A 79 11.52 10.25 -2.99
N LEU A 80 10.22 10.02 -2.85
CA LEU A 80 9.26 10.02 -3.96
C LEU A 80 9.19 11.37 -4.67
N ALA A 81 9.22 12.47 -3.92
CA ALA A 81 9.21 13.82 -4.49
C ALA A 81 10.47 14.14 -5.31
N THR A 82 11.61 13.54 -4.96
CA THR A 82 12.88 13.70 -5.70
C THR A 82 13.07 12.67 -6.82
N GLU A 83 12.17 11.69 -6.95
CA GLU A 83 12.32 10.62 -7.93
C GLU A 83 11.91 11.12 -9.34
N SER A 84 12.89 11.12 -10.25
CA SER A 84 12.64 11.48 -11.65
C SER A 84 11.84 10.39 -12.37
N PRO A 85 10.99 10.76 -13.33
CA PRO A 85 10.36 9.80 -14.23
C PRO A 85 11.41 8.88 -14.90
N SER A 86 11.06 7.62 -15.11
CA SER A 86 11.96 6.63 -15.70
C SER A 86 11.20 5.64 -16.60
N ALA A 87 11.91 4.93 -17.47
CA ALA A 87 11.31 3.94 -18.35
C ALA A 87 10.65 2.81 -17.53
N VAL A 88 9.49 2.33 -18.00
CA VAL A 88 8.79 1.22 -17.35
C VAL A 88 9.56 -0.08 -17.55
N THR A 89 9.75 -0.83 -16.46
CA THR A 89 10.31 -2.17 -16.50
C THR A 89 9.29 -3.21 -16.03
N ILE A 90 9.60 -4.48 -16.27
CA ILE A 90 8.77 -5.62 -15.83
C ILE A 90 8.66 -5.66 -14.30
N ASP A 91 9.72 -5.24 -13.60
CA ASP A 91 9.77 -5.26 -12.13
C ASP A 91 8.91 -4.14 -11.51
N ASP A 92 8.42 -3.18 -12.30
CA ASP A 92 7.52 -2.11 -11.83
C ASP A 92 6.05 -2.54 -11.80
N MET A 93 5.74 -3.74 -12.32
CA MET A 93 4.37 -4.22 -12.47
C MET A 93 3.93 -5.06 -11.27
N SER A 94 2.79 -4.69 -10.68
CA SER A 94 2.38 -5.20 -9.37
C SER A 94 2.02 -6.70 -9.33
N ARG A 95 1.73 -7.33 -10.47
CA ARG A 95 1.24 -8.72 -10.52
C ARG A 95 2.31 -9.75 -10.19
N GLY A 96 3.55 -9.52 -10.61
CA GLY A 96 4.68 -10.44 -10.40
C GLY A 96 5.10 -10.56 -8.94
N ASP A 97 4.95 -9.48 -8.16
CA ASP A 97 5.44 -9.39 -6.79
C ASP A 97 4.40 -9.73 -5.72
N LYS A 98 3.11 -9.70 -6.09
CA LYS A 98 2.02 -10.18 -5.23
C LYS A 98 2.07 -11.70 -4.98
N ILE A 99 2.88 -12.46 -5.73
CA ILE A 99 3.12 -13.88 -5.46
C ILE A 99 4.19 -14.04 -4.37
N GLN A 100 3.77 -13.92 -3.10
CA GLN A 100 4.65 -14.09 -1.93
C GLN A 100 4.87 -15.58 -1.60
N GLY A 101 6.11 -15.94 -1.22
CA GLY A 101 6.49 -17.22 -0.62
C GLY A 101 7.37 -18.13 -1.51
N SER A 102 8.30 -18.86 -0.88
CA SER A 102 9.23 -19.79 -1.54
C SER A 102 8.60 -21.17 -1.73
N GLY A 103 8.37 -21.56 -2.98
CA GLY A 103 7.87 -22.90 -3.30
C GLY A 103 8.21 -23.30 -4.73
N VAL A 104 8.54 -24.57 -4.95
CA VAL A 104 9.00 -25.12 -6.24
C VAL A 104 8.01 -24.86 -7.39
N LEU A 105 6.72 -24.75 -7.10
CA LEU A 105 5.67 -24.46 -8.09
C LEU A 105 5.49 -22.96 -8.40
N LYS A 106 6.02 -22.05 -7.58
CA LYS A 106 5.83 -20.60 -7.75
C LYS A 106 6.81 -19.98 -8.73
N THR A 107 8.03 -20.48 -8.80
CA THR A 107 9.05 -20.03 -9.77
C THR A 107 8.56 -20.08 -11.22
N PRO A 108 7.99 -21.19 -11.74
CA PRO A 108 7.49 -21.21 -13.11
C PRO A 108 6.28 -20.27 -13.31
N ILE A 109 5.44 -20.08 -12.29
CA ILE A 109 4.31 -19.14 -12.37
C ILE A 109 4.83 -17.70 -12.48
N LYS A 110 5.79 -17.28 -11.63
CA LYS A 110 6.38 -15.95 -11.70
C LYS A 110 7.09 -15.71 -13.04
N ALA A 111 7.75 -16.73 -13.58
CA ALA A 111 8.35 -16.66 -14.92
C ALA A 111 7.31 -16.46 -16.03
N GLY A 112 6.18 -17.17 -15.96
CA GLY A 112 5.06 -16.98 -16.89
C GLY A 112 4.49 -15.57 -16.86
N ILE A 113 4.23 -15.04 -15.65
CA ILE A 113 3.74 -13.66 -15.47
C ILE A 113 4.74 -12.65 -16.04
N ARG A 114 6.03 -12.80 -15.75
CA ARG A 114 7.07 -11.90 -16.31
C ARG A 114 7.14 -11.95 -17.83
N ALA A 115 6.92 -13.13 -18.42
CA ALA A 115 6.85 -13.27 -19.87
C ALA A 115 5.65 -12.54 -20.47
N GLU A 116 4.46 -12.69 -19.88
CA GLU A 116 3.25 -11.95 -20.27
C GLU A 116 3.45 -10.43 -20.15
N GLN A 117 4.02 -9.97 -19.03
CA GLN A 117 4.35 -8.57 -18.80
C GLN A 117 5.30 -8.01 -19.85
N LYS A 118 6.33 -8.78 -20.22
CA LYS A 118 7.25 -8.42 -21.30
C LYS A 118 6.53 -8.34 -22.65
N LEU A 119 5.64 -9.29 -22.95
CA LEU A 119 4.86 -9.28 -24.18
C LEU A 119 3.93 -8.08 -24.25
N ASN A 120 3.37 -7.63 -23.13
CA ASN A 120 2.55 -6.42 -23.10
C ASN A 120 3.37 -5.17 -23.43
N LEU A 121 4.60 -5.03 -22.92
CA LEU A 121 5.48 -3.91 -23.29
C LEU A 121 5.82 -3.93 -24.79
N ILE A 122 6.12 -5.10 -25.34
CA ILE A 122 6.39 -5.26 -26.78
C ILE A 122 5.16 -4.87 -27.62
N GLN A 123 3.95 -5.21 -27.17
CA GLN A 123 2.71 -4.82 -27.85
C GLN A 123 2.51 -3.31 -27.85
N VAL A 124 2.88 -2.61 -26.77
CA VAL A 124 2.84 -1.14 -26.72
C VAL A 124 3.81 -0.53 -27.73
N GLU A 125 5.06 -1.01 -27.79
CA GLU A 125 6.05 -0.57 -28.78
C GLU A 125 5.56 -0.81 -30.22
N GLN A 126 4.98 -1.98 -30.47
CA GLN A 126 4.42 -2.32 -31.78
C GLN A 126 3.23 -1.41 -32.14
N ALA A 127 2.33 -1.13 -31.20
CA ALA A 127 1.20 -0.24 -31.44
C ALA A 127 1.65 1.20 -31.73
N LEU A 128 2.70 1.68 -31.07
CA LEU A 128 3.34 2.96 -31.37
C LEU A 128 3.90 2.99 -32.80
N GLN A 129 4.57 1.92 -33.23
CA GLN A 129 5.08 1.81 -34.60
C GLN A 129 3.95 1.78 -35.64
N LEU A 130 2.84 1.10 -35.32
CA LEU A 130 1.65 1.08 -36.17
C LEU A 130 1.04 2.48 -36.28
N PHE A 131 0.88 3.19 -35.17
CA PHE A 131 0.41 4.58 -35.17
C PHE A 131 1.30 5.46 -36.04
N TRP A 132 2.63 5.38 -35.89
CA TRP A 132 3.56 6.10 -36.74
C TRP A 132 3.41 5.73 -38.22
N GLY A 133 3.21 4.44 -38.54
CA GLY A 133 2.97 3.98 -39.90
C GLY A 133 1.68 4.51 -40.52
N PHE A 134 0.63 4.73 -39.73
CA PHE A 134 -0.66 5.26 -40.20
C PHE A 134 -0.69 6.79 -40.28
N GLU A 135 -0.16 7.48 -39.27
CA GLU A 135 -0.26 8.94 -39.11
C GLU A 135 0.99 9.68 -39.63
N GLY A 136 2.10 8.98 -39.84
CA GLY A 136 3.39 9.57 -40.23
C GLY A 136 4.09 10.35 -39.10
N ARG A 137 3.59 10.25 -37.87
CA ARG A 137 4.11 10.93 -36.67
C ARG A 137 3.87 10.09 -35.41
N TYR A 138 4.60 10.38 -34.34
CA TYR A 138 4.30 9.83 -33.02
C TYR A 138 3.23 10.67 -32.30
N PRO A 139 2.59 10.13 -31.23
CA PRO A 139 1.73 10.92 -30.37
C PRO A 139 2.49 12.12 -29.78
N ASN A 140 1.86 13.27 -29.70
CA ASN A 140 2.49 14.49 -29.15
C ASN A 140 2.24 14.66 -27.64
N SER A 141 1.27 13.91 -27.10
CA SER A 141 0.83 14.05 -25.71
C SER A 141 0.49 12.69 -25.12
N HIS A 142 0.43 12.64 -23.79
CA HIS A 142 0.05 11.44 -23.06
C HIS A 142 -1.41 11.05 -23.32
N GLU A 143 -2.29 12.04 -23.40
CA GLU A 143 -3.71 11.84 -23.68
C GLU A 143 -3.92 11.23 -25.07
N GLU A 144 -3.20 11.74 -26.08
CA GLU A 144 -3.24 11.19 -27.42
C GLU A 144 -2.69 9.75 -27.48
N PHE A 145 -1.61 9.47 -26.75
CA PHE A 145 -1.09 8.11 -26.64
C PHE A 145 -2.12 7.15 -26.04
N MET A 146 -2.78 7.54 -24.94
CA MET A 146 -3.78 6.69 -24.29
C MET A 146 -4.99 6.45 -25.21
N GLU A 147 -5.50 7.47 -25.89
CA GLU A 147 -6.67 7.35 -26.77
C GLU A 147 -6.34 6.62 -28.08
N LYS A 148 -5.27 7.05 -28.78
CA LYS A 148 -5.00 6.60 -30.16
C LYS A 148 -4.10 5.38 -30.25
N VAL A 149 -3.33 5.08 -29.21
CA VAL A 149 -2.45 3.91 -29.19
C VAL A 149 -3.01 2.85 -28.26
N VAL A 150 -3.31 3.17 -27.01
CA VAL A 150 -3.75 2.18 -26.03
C VAL A 150 -5.18 1.74 -26.30
N GLU A 151 -6.13 2.68 -26.34
CA GLU A 151 -7.56 2.35 -26.53
C GLU A 151 -7.85 1.81 -27.93
N PHE A 152 -7.31 2.43 -28.98
CA PHE A 152 -7.51 1.98 -30.36
C PHE A 152 -7.01 0.55 -30.63
N ASN A 153 -5.90 0.14 -29.99
CA ASN A 153 -5.34 -1.21 -30.14
C ASN A 153 -5.80 -2.17 -29.02
N GLU A 154 -6.79 -1.77 -28.21
CA GLU A 154 -7.34 -2.55 -27.09
C GLU A 154 -6.26 -3.07 -26.12
N LEU A 155 -5.19 -2.30 -25.94
CA LEU A 155 -4.06 -2.70 -25.11
C LEU A 155 -4.43 -2.67 -23.63
N GLN A 156 -4.17 -3.78 -22.95
CA GLN A 156 -4.34 -3.88 -21.51
C GLN A 156 -3.01 -3.59 -20.81
N LEU A 157 -2.85 -2.35 -20.36
CA LEU A 157 -1.71 -1.97 -19.52
C LEU A 157 -1.86 -2.60 -18.14
N GLU A 158 -0.81 -3.29 -17.69
CA GLU A 158 -0.80 -3.90 -16.37
C GLU A 158 -0.68 -2.84 -15.27
N PRO A 159 -1.34 -3.01 -14.12
CA PRO A 159 -1.22 -2.05 -13.04
C PRO A 159 0.21 -2.03 -12.49
N LEU A 160 0.83 -0.84 -12.51
CA LEU A 160 2.10 -0.57 -11.83
C LEU A 160 1.95 -0.71 -10.31
N GLU A 161 3.07 -0.89 -9.62
CA GLU A 161 3.12 -0.82 -8.17
C GLU A 161 2.84 0.62 -7.69
N GLU A 162 2.04 0.76 -6.63
CA GLU A 162 1.82 2.06 -6.02
C GLU A 162 3.15 2.59 -5.45
N PRO A 163 3.48 3.88 -5.64
CA PRO A 163 2.61 4.99 -6.03
C PRO A 163 2.74 5.44 -7.49
N TYR A 164 3.18 4.57 -8.41
CA TYR A 164 3.49 4.97 -9.78
C TYR A 164 2.28 4.93 -10.72
N GLU A 165 2.32 5.76 -11.76
CA GLU A 165 1.41 5.75 -12.88
C GLU A 165 2.16 5.78 -14.21
N TYR A 166 1.49 5.32 -15.27
CA TYR A 166 2.00 5.39 -16.63
C TYR A 166 1.99 6.82 -17.14
N TRP A 167 3.09 7.20 -17.79
CA TRP A 167 3.26 8.47 -18.45
C TRP A 167 3.93 8.25 -19.81
N TYR A 168 3.43 8.89 -20.85
CA TYR A 168 4.06 8.82 -22.16
C TYR A 168 5.04 9.99 -22.30
N ASN A 169 6.30 9.66 -22.62
CA ASN A 169 7.30 10.68 -22.92
C ASN A 169 7.30 10.97 -24.43
N ALA A 170 6.84 12.15 -24.82
CA ALA A 170 6.79 12.57 -26.22
C ALA A 170 8.17 12.87 -26.83
N GLU A 171 9.20 13.11 -26.02
CA GLU A 171 10.56 13.37 -26.52
C GLU A 171 11.28 12.06 -26.89
N SER A 172 11.14 11.03 -26.06
CA SER A 172 11.74 9.71 -26.32
C SER A 172 10.81 8.73 -27.04
N HIS A 173 9.52 9.07 -27.14
CA HIS A 173 8.45 8.23 -27.68
C HIS A 173 8.28 6.88 -26.96
N GLU A 174 8.49 6.87 -25.65
CA GLU A 174 8.46 5.66 -24.83
C GLU A 174 7.47 5.78 -23.66
N LEU A 175 7.08 4.62 -23.13
CA LEU A 175 6.26 4.51 -21.93
C LEU A 175 7.15 4.58 -20.67
N TRP A 176 6.89 5.60 -19.85
CA TRP A 176 7.59 5.89 -18.62
C TRP A 176 6.65 5.71 -17.42
N LYS A 177 7.24 5.58 -16.24
CA LYS A 177 6.55 5.67 -14.96
C LYS A 177 6.88 7.00 -14.29
N ARG A 178 5.89 7.57 -13.61
CA ARG A 178 6.09 8.71 -12.72
C ARG A 178 5.30 8.50 -11.43
N VAL A 179 5.67 9.21 -10.38
CA VAL A 179 4.87 9.23 -9.15
C VAL A 179 3.53 9.88 -9.46
N LYS A 180 2.44 9.25 -8.99
CA LYS A 180 1.09 9.78 -9.17
C LYS A 180 0.99 11.20 -8.58
N PRO A 181 0.46 12.19 -9.32
CA PRO A 181 0.43 13.59 -8.88
C PRO A 181 -0.33 13.75 -7.56
N ALA A 182 -1.41 13.01 -7.33
CA ALA A 182 -2.14 13.04 -6.07
C ALA A 182 -1.30 12.60 -4.85
N VAL A 183 -0.34 11.68 -5.04
CA VAL A 183 0.57 11.24 -3.97
C VAL A 183 1.70 12.26 -3.79
N ALA A 184 2.21 12.83 -4.87
CA ALA A 184 3.20 13.90 -4.83
C ALA A 184 2.63 15.17 -4.15
N GLU A 185 1.37 15.52 -4.42
CA GLU A 185 0.67 16.64 -3.81
C GLU A 185 0.37 16.40 -2.32
N ALA A 186 -0.04 15.18 -1.94
CA ALA A 186 -0.21 14.82 -0.54
C ALA A 186 1.13 14.88 0.23
N ALA A 187 2.21 14.38 -0.38
CA ALA A 187 3.57 14.48 0.16
C ALA A 187 4.03 15.94 0.33
N ALA A 188 3.73 16.81 -0.64
CA ALA A 188 4.10 18.22 -0.59
C ALA A 188 3.28 19.02 0.44
N ALA A 189 1.99 18.71 0.60
CA ALA A 189 1.12 19.34 1.59
C ALA A 189 1.55 18.99 3.03
N GLU A 190 1.85 17.71 3.30
CA GLU A 190 2.36 17.28 4.62
C GLU A 190 3.72 17.93 4.96
N ALA A 191 4.56 18.20 3.96
CA ALA A 191 5.83 18.89 4.15
C ALA A 191 5.68 20.40 4.41
N ALA A 192 4.59 21.03 3.94
CA ALA A 192 4.36 22.48 4.06
C ALA A 192 3.70 22.89 5.39
N GLU A 193 2.90 22.02 6.02
CA GLU A 193 2.22 22.31 7.29
C GLU A 193 3.16 22.30 8.52
N GLU A 194 4.39 21.77 8.39
CA GLU A 194 5.36 21.63 9.49
C GLU A 194 6.38 22.77 9.59
N GLN A 195 6.26 23.84 8.81
CA GLN A 195 7.02 25.07 9.10
C GLN A 195 6.22 25.92 10.10
N PRO A 196 6.47 25.83 11.43
CA PRO A 196 5.94 26.82 12.34
C PRO A 196 6.48 28.16 11.86
N SER A 197 5.58 29.07 11.54
CA SER A 197 5.87 30.48 11.41
C SER A 197 6.65 30.91 12.65
N GLU A 198 7.98 30.96 12.55
CA GLU A 198 8.85 31.76 13.40
C GLU A 198 8.52 33.24 13.12
N THR A 199 7.32 33.66 13.53
CA THR A 199 6.99 35.06 13.73
C THR A 199 7.71 35.49 15.00
N ASN A 200 8.95 35.89 14.77
CA ASN A 200 9.81 36.71 15.59
C ASN A 200 8.99 37.85 16.24
N ASN A 201 8.99 37.95 17.56
CA ASN A 201 8.56 39.15 18.29
C ASN A 201 9.39 39.31 19.56
#